data_AF-A0A847X6C4-F1
#
_entry.id   AF-A0A847X6C4-F1
#
_cell.length_a   1.000
_cell.length_b   1.000
_cell.length_c   1.000
_cell.angle_alpha   90.00
_cell.angle_beta   90.00
_cell.angle_gamma   90.00
#
_symmetry.space_group_name_H-M   'P 1'
#
loop_
_entity.id
_entity.type
_entity.pdbx_description
1 polymer ?
#
loop_
_entity_poly.entity_id
_entity_poly.type
_entity_poly.pdbx_seq_one_letter_code
_entity_poly.pdbx_strand_id
1 'polypeptide(L)' 'MKIMGIINITPNSFFAGSRRMNVEDAVEQARKMKADGADILDIGGESTRPGIDPVAPEEEVERIVPV' A
#
# COMPACT_ATOMS: atom_id res chain seq x y z
N MET A 1 21.54 7.42 -4.63
CA MET A 1 20.70 6.22 -4.48
C MET A 1 19.26 6.70 -4.41
N LYS A 2 18.30 6.04 -5.08
CA LYS A 2 16.88 6.36 -4.91
C LYS A 2 16.23 5.38 -3.95
N ILE A 3 15.33 5.85 -3.10
CA ILE A 3 14.60 5.04 -2.11
C ILE A 3 13.14 4.91 -2.54
N MET A 4 12.62 3.68 -2.52
CA MET A 4 11.22 3.38 -2.79
C MET A 4 10.53 2.99 -1.48
N GLY A 5 9.47 3.71 -1.11
CA GLY A 5 8.58 3.36 -0.01
C GLY A 5 7.43 2.48 -0.51
N ILE A 6 7.06 1.45 0.26
CA ILE A 6 6.00 0.51 -0.11
C ILE A 6 4.78 0.74 0.80
N ILE A 7 3.62 1.01 0.20
CA ILE A 7 2.33 1.19 0.88
C ILE A 7 1.37 0.11 0.39
N ASN A 8 0.99 -0.79 1.29
CA ASN A 8 0.08 -1.89 0.98
C ASN A 8 -1.31 -1.58 1.53
N ILE A 9 -2.27 -1.36 0.62
CA ILE A 9 -3.68 -1.09 0.94
C ILE A 9 -4.44 -2.41 0.86
N THR A 10 -4.15 -3.29 1.81
CA THR A 10 -4.75 -4.62 1.86
C THR A 10 -4.99 -5.05 3.31
N PRO A 11 -6.13 -5.68 3.62
CA PRO A 11 -6.37 -6.24 4.96
C PRO A 11 -5.40 -7.40 5.28
N ASN A 12 -4.76 -7.96 4.26
CA ASN A 12 -3.98 -9.20 4.32
C ASN A 12 -2.45 -9.00 4.26
N SER A 13 -1.92 -7.79 4.54
CA SER A 13 -0.46 -7.55 4.49
C SER A 13 0.30 -8.44 5.48
N PHE A 14 1.48 -8.92 5.06
CA PHE A 14 2.39 -9.77 5.84
C PHE A 14 2.89 -9.08 7.13
N PHE A 15 3.09 -7.76 7.10
CA PHE A 15 3.47 -6.96 8.28
C PHE A 15 2.26 -6.18 8.82
N ALA A 16 1.87 -6.44 10.07
CA ALA A 16 0.67 -5.83 10.66
C ALA A 16 0.75 -4.29 10.73
N GLY A 17 1.94 -3.72 10.97
CA GLY A 17 2.14 -2.26 11.05
C GLY A 17 2.03 -1.52 9.73
N SER A 18 2.00 -2.21 8.58
CA SER A 18 1.85 -1.62 7.25
C SER A 18 0.44 -1.71 6.69
N ARG A 19 -0.50 -2.35 7.41
CA ARG A 19 -1.91 -2.37 7.02
C ARG A 19 -2.47 -0.95 7.16
N ARG A 20 -2.99 -0.42 6.05
CA ARG A 20 -3.72 0.85 6.01
C ARG A 20 -5.11 0.50 5.50
N MET A 21 -6.13 0.77 6.32
CA MET A 21 -7.50 0.30 6.05
C MET A 21 -8.42 1.39 5.49
N ASN A 22 -7.94 2.63 5.46
CA ASN A 22 -8.64 3.75 4.83
C ASN A 22 -7.63 4.61 4.04
N VAL A 23 -8.18 5.48 3.21
CA VAL A 23 -7.44 6.37 2.31
C VAL A 23 -6.55 7.32 3.08
N GLU A 24 -7.07 7.88 4.17
CA GLU A 24 -6.42 8.89 4.98
C GLU A 24 -5.11 8.37 5.59
N ASP A 25 -5.13 7.13 6.11
CA ASP A 25 -3.95 6.49 6.70
C ASP A 25 -2.87 6.23 5.62
N ALA A 26 -3.27 5.88 4.39
CA ALA A 26 -2.35 5.65 3.28
C ALA A 26 -1.69 6.97 2.82
N VAL A 27 -2.47 8.04 2.70
CA VAL A 27 -1.98 9.38 2.34
C VAL A 27 -1.05 9.93 3.42
N GLU A 28 -1.37 9.76 4.69
CA GLU A 28 -0.51 10.22 5.79
C GLU A 28 0.82 9.45 5.82
N GLN A 29 0.78 8.14 5.56
CA GLN A 29 1.99 7.33 5.43
C GLN A 29 2.83 7.78 4.22
N ALA A 30 2.22 8.10 3.08
CA ALA A 30 2.90 8.62 1.90
C ALA A 30 3.61 9.95 2.20
N ARG A 31 2.95 10.87 2.92
CA ARG A 31 3.55 12.13 3.38
C ARG A 31 4.74 11.91 4.28
N LYS A 32 4.62 10.99 5.25
CA LYS A 32 5.72 10.62 6.14
C LYS A 32 6.89 10.04 5.36
N MET A 33 6.65 9.08 4.46
CA MET A 33 7.70 8.48 3.63
C MET A 33 8.40 9.53 2.76
N LYS A 34 7.65 10.51 2.23
CA LYS A 34 8.24 11.62 1.50
C LYS A 34 9.15 12.48 2.39
N ALA A 35 8.73 12.79 3.61
CA ALA A 35 9.54 13.52 4.59
C ALA A 35 10.79 12.74 5.02
N ASP A 36 10.68 11.41 5.13
CA ASP A 36 11.78 10.50 5.48
C ASP A 36 12.75 10.25 4.30
N GLY A 37 12.48 10.79 3.11
CA GLY A 37 13.40 10.78 1.97
C GLY A 37 13.07 9.77 0.86
N ALA A 38 11.85 9.25 0.79
CA ALA A 38 11.43 8.41 -0.34
C ALA A 38 11.36 9.23 -1.65
N ASP A 39 11.98 8.68 -2.69
CA ASP A 39 11.94 9.20 -4.06
C ASP A 39 10.75 8.66 -4.85
N ILE A 40 10.32 7.44 -4.50
CA ILE A 40 9.26 6.69 -5.18
C ILE A 40 8.34 6.10 -4.10
N LEU A 41 7.05 6.05 -4.41
CA LEU A 41 6.07 5.30 -3.63
C LEU A 41 5.49 4.21 -4.53
N ASP A 42 5.51 2.99 -4.02
CA ASP A 42 4.88 1.81 -4.63
C ASP A 42 3.62 1.48 -3.83
N ILE A 43 2.46 1.59 -4.48
CA ILE A 43 1.14 1.47 -3.85
C ILE A 43 0.46 0.23 -4.43
N GLY A 44 0.21 -0.77 -3.59
CA GLY A 44 -0.41 -2.03 -3.99
C GLY A 44 -1.70 -2.31 -3.23
N GLY A 45 -2.76 -2.69 -3.95
CA GLY A 45 -4.05 -3.08 -3.37
C GLY A 45 -4.18 -4.61 -3.21
N GLU A 46 -3.39 -5.38 -3.95
CA GLU A 46 -3.31 -6.85 -3.85
C GLU A 46 -2.07 -7.33 -3.09
N SER A 47 -2.21 -8.41 -2.31
CA SER A 47 -1.06 -9.07 -1.68
C SER A 47 -0.60 -10.26 -2.51
N THR A 48 0.68 -10.30 -2.87
CA THR A 48 1.31 -11.41 -3.60
C THR A 48 2.01 -12.43 -2.67
N ARG A 49 1.68 -12.41 -1.37
CA ARG A 49 2.26 -13.35 -0.41
C ARG A 49 1.78 -14.79 -0.67
N PRO A 50 2.58 -15.83 -0.33
CA PRO A 50 2.17 -17.21 -0.54
C PRO A 50 0.87 -17.57 0.20
N GLY A 51 -0.02 -18.30 -0.49
CA GLY A 51 -1.24 -18.84 0.11
C GLY A 51 -2.42 -17.86 0.23
N ILE A 52 -2.43 -16.79 -0.58
CA ILE A 52 -3.56 -15.86 -0.71
C ILE A 52 -4.20 -16.04 -2.09
N ASP A 53 -5.53 -16.05 -2.12
CA ASP A 53 -6.29 -15.97 -3.37
C ASP A 53 -6.18 -14.56 -3.97
N PRO A 54 -5.97 -14.44 -5.30
CA PRO A 54 -6.01 -13.15 -5.97
C PRO A 54 -7.33 -12.43 -5.72
N VAL A 55 -7.27 -11.09 -5.68
CA VAL A 55 -8.49 -10.28 -5.63
C VAL A 55 -9.00 -10.01 -7.04
N ALA A 56 -10.29 -9.65 -7.17
CA ALA A 56 -10.80 -9.18 -8.44
C ALA A 56 -10.10 -7.87 -8.85
N PRO A 57 -9.82 -7.62 -10.14
CA PRO A 57 -9.23 -6.36 -10.59
C PRO A 57 -10.00 -5.12 -10.11
N GLU A 58 -11.33 -5.20 -10.10
CA GLU A 58 -12.20 -4.12 -9.63
C GLU A 58 -11.98 -3.83 -8.14
N GLU A 59 -11.78 -4.87 -7.33
CA GLU A 59 -11.51 -4.74 -5.90
C GLU A 59 -10.12 -4.10 -5.65
N GLU A 60 -9.11 -4.44 -6.44
CA GLU A 60 -7.81 -3.77 -6.34
C GLU A 60 -7.92 -2.28 -6.73
N VAL A 61 -8.65 -1.97 -7.82
CA VAL A 61 -8.90 -0.60 -8.28
C VAL A 61 -9.61 0.23 -7.20
N GLU A 62 -10.65 -0.34 -6.56
CA GLU A 62 -11.37 0.32 -5.46
C GLU A 62 -10.47 0.62 -4.25
N ARG A 63 -9.44 -0.19 -4.02
CA ARG A 63 -8.47 0.04 -2.94
C ARG A 63 -7.46 1.13 -3.28
N ILE A 64 -6.93 1.14 -4.52
CA ILE A 64 -5.79 2.01 -4.87
C ILE A 64 -6.21 3.38 -5.42
N VAL A 65 -7.28 3.49 -6.22
CA VAL A 65 -7.65 4.74 -6.90
C VAL A 65 -8.04 5.88 -5.96
N PRO A 66 -8.70 5.62 -4.81
CA PRO A 66 -9.01 6.68 -3.86
C PRO A 66 -7.80 7.30 -3.15
N VAL A 67 -6.62 6.65 -3.19
CA VAL A 67 -5.38 7.07 -2.51
C VAL A 67 -4.52 7.97 -3.40
#